data_AF-A0A964XVV0-F1
#
_entry.id   AF-A0A964XVV0-F1
#
_cell.length_a   1.000
_cell.length_b   1.000
_cell.length_c   1.000
_cell.angle_alpha   90.00
_cell.angle_beta   90.00
_cell.angle_gamma   90.00
#
_symmetry.space_group_name_H-M   'P 1'
#
loop_
_entity.id
_entity.type
_entity.pdbx_description
1 polymer ?
#
loop_
_entity_poly.entity_id
_entity_poly.type
_entity_poly.pdbx_seq_one_letter_code
_entity_poly.pdbx_strand_id
1 'polypeptide(L)' 'PAIGEHFFGQEFSVGLGRDRWNLELVKVLKSPDVVEALNSHGLPPLPGTREDLSRDIARESATWGRVIRERKIAMP' A
#
# COMPACT_ATOMS: atom_id res chain seq x y z
N PRO A 1 32.35 15.25 3.08
CA PRO A 1 32.33 13.77 3.19
C PRO A 1 31.23 13.20 4.12
N ALA A 2 30.76 13.91 5.16
CA ALA A 2 29.85 13.32 6.17
C ALA A 2 28.33 13.30 5.83
N ILE A 3 27.86 14.14 4.89
CA ILE A 3 26.41 14.28 4.63
C ILE A 3 25.86 13.08 3.83
N GLY A 4 26.69 12.49 2.95
CA GLY A 4 26.29 11.35 2.12
C GLY A 4 26.12 10.05 2.90
N GLU A 5 26.95 9.79 3.92
CA GLU A 5 26.89 8.55 4.70
C GLU A 5 25.68 8.52 5.64
N HIS A 6 25.34 9.65 6.28
CA HIS A 6 24.16 9.75 7.14
C HIS A 6 22.86 9.63 6.34
N PHE A 7 22.80 10.19 5.13
CA PHE A 7 21.62 10.10 4.28
C PHE A 7 21.43 8.68 3.71
N PHE A 8 22.52 8.06 3.22
CA PHE A 8 22.50 6.70 2.70
C PHE A 8 22.07 5.68 3.76
N GLY A 9 22.57 5.80 4.99
CA GLY A 9 22.17 4.94 6.10
C GLY A 9 20.69 5.07 6.49
N GLN A 10 20.13 6.29 6.41
CA GLN A 10 18.74 6.52 6.77
C GLN A 10 17.77 6.02 5.70
N GLU A 11 18.03 6.27 4.41
CA GLU A 11 17.21 5.72 3.32
C GLU A 11 17.25 4.20 3.27
N PHE A 12 18.43 3.60 3.45
CA PHE A 12 18.59 2.14 3.49
C PHE A 12 17.83 1.53 4.67
N SER A 13 17.92 2.13 5.87
CA SER A 13 17.19 1.66 7.06
C SER A 13 15.67 1.78 6.91
N VAL A 14 15.18 2.88 6.35
CA VAL A 14 13.74 3.10 6.09
C VAL A 14 13.23 2.13 5.01
N GLY A 15 14.00 1.90 3.96
CA GLY A 15 13.70 0.91 2.90
C GLY A 15 13.58 -0.50 3.47
N LEU A 16 14.58 -0.96 4.22
CA LEU A 16 14.56 -2.28 4.86
C LEU A 16 13.38 -2.46 5.83
N GLY A 17 13.05 -1.43 6.61
CA GLY A 17 11.89 -1.46 7.48
C GLY A 17 10.58 -1.62 6.70
N ARG A 18 10.45 -0.87 5.60
CA ARG A 18 9.30 -0.90 4.69
C ARG A 18 9.10 -2.26 4.02
N ASP A 19 10.18 -2.92 3.65
CA ASP A 19 10.14 -4.21 2.96
C ASP A 19 9.84 -5.35 3.94
N ARG A 20 10.46 -5.32 5.13
CA ARG A 20 10.16 -6.26 6.21
C ARG A 20 8.68 -6.18 6.61
N TRP A 21 8.14 -4.98 6.76
CA TRP A 21 6.72 -4.81 7.08
C TRP A 21 5.79 -5.36 5.99
N ASN A 22 6.12 -5.15 4.72
CA ASN A 22 5.33 -5.72 3.62
C ASN A 22 5.36 -7.25 3.66
N LEU A 23 6.53 -7.85 3.90
CA LEU A 23 6.67 -9.30 4.02
C LEU A 23 5.79 -9.88 5.13
N GLU A 24 5.80 -9.27 6.32
CA GLU A 24 4.97 -9.75 7.44
C GLU A 24 3.47 -9.57 7.17
N LEU A 25 3.05 -8.47 6.55
CA LEU A 25 1.66 -8.26 6.13
C LEU A 25 1.21 -9.32 5.12
N VAL A 26 2.03 -9.61 4.11
CA VAL A 26 1.73 -10.64 3.10
C VAL A 26 1.60 -12.03 3.74
N LYS A 27 2.40 -12.34 4.78
CA LYS A 27 2.24 -13.59 5.53
C LYS A 27 0.90 -13.66 6.23
N VAL A 28 0.52 -12.60 6.95
CA VAL A 28 -0.78 -12.53 7.66
C VAL A 28 -1.95 -12.68 6.68
N LEU A 29 -1.91 -11.98 5.54
CA LEU A 29 -2.96 -12.06 4.51
C LEU A 29 -3.05 -13.42 3.79
N LYS A 30 -2.07 -14.30 4.00
CA LYS A 30 -2.07 -15.68 3.49
C LYS A 30 -2.39 -16.72 4.57
N SER A 31 -2.52 -16.31 5.83
CA SER A 31 -2.84 -17.22 6.94
C SER A 31 -4.28 -17.75 6.79
N PRO A 32 -4.53 -19.06 6.92
CA PRO A 32 -5.86 -19.64 6.65
C PRO A 32 -6.99 -19.04 7.48
N ASP A 33 -6.76 -18.81 8.77
CA ASP A 33 -7.70 -18.18 9.71
C ASP A 33 -8.04 -16.74 9.31
N VAL A 34 -7.04 -15.97 8.89
CA VAL A 34 -7.22 -14.59 8.41
C VAL A 34 -7.97 -14.58 7.09
N VAL A 35 -7.62 -15.48 6.16
CA VAL A 35 -8.29 -15.61 4.87
C VAL A 35 -9.77 -15.97 5.07
N GLU A 36 -10.08 -16.91 5.96
CA GLU A 36 -11.45 -17.28 6.29
C GLU A 36 -12.22 -16.09 6.89
N ALA A 37 -11.64 -15.40 7.86
CA ALA A 37 -12.26 -14.22 8.48
C ALA A 37 -12.55 -13.12 7.44
N LEU A 38 -11.55 -12.76 6.64
CA LEU A 38 -11.68 -11.77 5.58
C LEU A 38 -12.78 -12.14 4.57
N ASN A 39 -12.76 -13.38 4.07
CA ASN A 39 -13.79 -13.87 3.15
C ASN A 39 -15.19 -13.89 3.78
N SER A 40 -15.32 -14.27 5.05
CA SER A 40 -16.60 -14.28 5.77
C SER A 40 -17.24 -12.89 5.87
N HIS A 41 -16.43 -11.83 5.83
CA HIS A 41 -16.85 -10.44 5.84
C HIS A 41 -16.94 -9.82 4.43
N GLY A 42 -16.78 -10.60 3.37
CA GLY A 42 -16.82 -10.10 1.98
C GLY A 42 -15.60 -9.25 1.60
N LEU A 43 -14.49 -9.37 2.34
CA LEU A 43 -13.23 -8.71 2.06
C LEU A 43 -12.26 -9.74 1.48
N PRO A 44 -12.13 -9.90 0.16
CA PRO A 44 -11.14 -10.85 -0.36
C PRO A 44 -9.72 -10.43 0.07
N PRO A 45 -8.86 -11.36 0.49
CA PRO A 45 -7.48 -11.03 0.82
C PRO A 45 -6.72 -10.58 -0.44
N LEU A 46 -5.97 -9.48 -0.32
CA LEU A 46 -5.21 -8.88 -1.42
C LEU A 46 -3.71 -8.78 -1.06
N PRO A 47 -2.97 -9.89 -1.01
CA PRO A 47 -1.52 -9.84 -0.86
C PRO A 47 -0.87 -9.28 -2.13
N GLY A 48 0.12 -8.40 -2.00
CA GLY A 48 0.79 -7.77 -3.14
C GLY A 48 2.12 -7.11 -2.79
N THR A 49 2.70 -6.41 -3.77
CA THR A 49 3.91 -5.60 -3.56
C THR A 49 3.55 -4.15 -3.22
N ARG A 50 4.52 -3.40 -2.69
CA ARG A 50 4.35 -1.97 -2.41
C ARG A 50 4.18 -1.18 -3.71
N GLU A 51 4.83 -1.63 -4.76
CA GLU A 51 4.80 -1.06 -6.11
C GLU A 51 3.42 -1.24 -6.74
N ASP A 52 2.80 -2.42 -6.56
CA ASP A 52 1.43 -2.68 -7.02
C ASP A 52 0.44 -1.74 -6.31
N LEU A 53 0.53 -1.63 -4.98
CA LEU A 53 -0.30 -0.70 -4.21
C LEU A 53 -0.12 0.77 -4.68
N SER A 54 1.12 1.18 -4.93
CA SER A 54 1.42 2.54 -5.43
C SER A 54 0.77 2.80 -6.80
N ARG A 55 0.85 1.82 -7.71
CA ARG A 55 0.21 1.90 -9.03
C ARG A 55 -1.31 1.96 -8.93
N ASP A 56 -1.90 1.15 -8.06
CA ASP A 56 -3.34 1.14 -7.83
C ASP A 56 -3.82 2.47 -7.26
N ILE A 57 -3.15 3.02 -6.24
CA ILE A 57 -3.48 4.34 -5.69
C ILE A 57 -3.42 5.42 -6.78
N ALA A 58 -2.37 5.43 -7.61
CA ALA A 58 -2.23 6.40 -8.69
C ALA A 58 -3.38 6.27 -9.72
N ARG A 59 -3.72 5.03 -10.12
CA ARG A 59 -4.82 4.74 -11.06
C ARG A 59 -6.16 5.18 -10.48
N GLU A 60 -6.50 4.75 -9.27
CA GLU A 60 -7.78 5.07 -8.64
C GLU A 60 -7.91 6.58 -8.41
N SER A 61 -6.84 7.24 -7.97
CA SER A 61 -6.82 8.70 -7.78
C SER A 61 -7.08 9.45 -9.08
N ALA A 62 -6.50 9.00 -10.19
CA ALA A 62 -6.73 9.59 -11.51
C ALA A 62 -8.18 9.37 -11.98
N THR A 63 -8.69 8.14 -11.85
CA THR A 63 -10.05 7.76 -12.24
C THR A 63 -11.09 8.56 -11.46
N TRP A 64 -11.03 8.51 -10.14
CA TRP A 64 -12.03 9.16 -9.29
C TRP A 64 -11.86 10.67 -9.25
N GLY A 65 -10.63 11.19 -9.32
CA GLY A 65 -10.37 12.62 -9.46
C GLY A 65 -10.96 13.20 -10.75
N ARG A 66 -10.97 12.43 -11.85
CA ARG A 66 -11.69 12.81 -13.07
C ARG A 66 -13.20 12.82 -12.84
N VAL A 67 -13.77 11.74 -12.30
CA VAL A 67 -15.22 11.62 -12.04
C VAL A 67 -15.73 12.77 -11.15
N ILE A 68 -15.04 13.06 -10.05
CA ILE A 68 -15.39 14.14 -9.12
C ILE A 68 -15.51 15.49 -9.84
N ARG A 69 -14.51 15.83 -10.67
CA ARG A 69 -14.51 17.09 -11.43
C ARG A 69 -15.62 17.15 -12.48
N GLU A 70 -15.77 16.09 -13.27
CA GLU A 70 -16.79 16.02 -14.33
C GLU A 70 -18.21 16.06 -13.77
N ARG A 71 -18.43 15.45 -12.60
CA ARG A 71 -19.73 15.37 -11.94
C ARG A 71 -19.98 16.49 -10.92
N LYS A 72 -19.01 17.38 -10.71
CA LYS A 72 -19.06 18.45 -9.69
C LYS A 72 -19.44 17.91 -8.31
N ILE A 73 -18.91 16.74 -7.96
CA ILE A 73 -19.10 16.15 -6.64
C ILE A 73 -18.28 16.99 -5.66
N ALA A 74 -18.94 17.57 -4.67
CA ALA A 74 -18.31 18.27 -3.57
C ALA A 74 -18.89 17.71 -2.28
N MET A 75 -18.06 17.69 -1.23
CA MET A 75 -18.60 17.47 0.11
C MET A 75 -19.47 18.68 0.48
N PRO A 76 -20.67 18.48 1.06
CA PRO A 76 -21.55 19.56 1.48
C PRO A 76 -20.93 20.41 2.60
#